data_AF-A0A6G3UJK4-F1
#
_entry.id   AF-A0A6G3UJK4-F1
#
_cell.length_a   1.000
_cell.length_b   1.000
_cell.length_c   1.000
_cell.angle_alpha   90.00
_cell.angle_beta   90.00
_cell.angle_gamma   90.00
#
_symmetry.space_group_name_H-M   'P 1'
#
loop_
_entity.id
_entity.type
_entity.pdbx_description
1 polymer ?
#
loop_
_entity_poly.entity_id
_entity_poly.type
_entity_poly.pdbx_seq_one_letter_code
_entity_poly.pdbx_strand_id
1 'polypeptide(L)'
;MNEMEAREVLAAAGFPGGAELIALGENAVFTSGDLVVKVGRDAVRHPELLERAEREVAVARWLAASGVPAVRAAEETARAVEGHPVTVWHRLPEAVRPAEPRDLAPLLTAVHALPAPEGFALPRRELLGGV
;
A
#
# COMPACT_ATOMS: atom_id res chain seq x y z
N MET A 1 7.97 9.11 -12.06
CA MET A 1 8.92 8.02 -11.87
C MET A 1 8.84 7.07 -13.05
N ASN A 2 9.99 6.66 -13.57
CA ASN A 2 10.07 5.59 -14.58
C ASN A 2 10.51 4.27 -13.90
N GLU A 3 10.46 3.15 -14.63
CA GLU A 3 10.82 1.84 -14.08
C GLU A 3 12.27 1.75 -13.58
N MET A 4 13.22 2.38 -14.30
CA MET A 4 14.64 2.32 -13.95
C MET A 4 14.89 2.97 -12.59
N GLU A 5 14.36 4.18 -12.38
CA GLU A 5 14.39 4.89 -11.09
C GLU A 5 13.73 4.06 -9.99
N ALA A 6 12.55 3.46 -10.26
CA ALA A 6 11.87 2.62 -9.29
C ALA A 6 12.70 1.39 -8.87
N ARG A 7 13.45 0.78 -9.79
CA ARG A 7 14.33 -0.36 -9.50
C ARG A 7 15.56 0.03 -8.69
N GLU A 8 16.10 1.23 -8.89
CA GLU A 8 17.19 1.77 -8.07
C GLU A 8 16.74 1.98 -6.63
N VAL A 9 15.58 2.61 -6.42
CA VAL A 9 14.99 2.76 -5.07
C VAL A 9 14.70 1.39 -4.44
N LEU A 10 14.17 0.44 -5.20
CA LEU A 10 13.91 -0.92 -4.72
C LEU A 10 15.20 -1.61 -4.23
N ALA A 11 16.28 -1.49 -4.99
CA ALA A 11 17.59 -2.01 -4.60
C ALA A 11 18.16 -1.31 -3.36
N ALA A 12 18.05 0.02 -3.29
CA ALA A 12 18.45 0.81 -2.12
C ALA A 12 17.63 0.45 -0.87
N ALA A 13 16.38 0.04 -1.04
CA ALA A 13 15.52 -0.44 0.04
C ALA A 13 15.89 -1.86 0.53
N GLY A 14 16.89 -2.52 -0.08
CA GLY A 14 17.37 -3.84 0.29
C GLY A 14 16.64 -5.00 -0.40
N PHE A 15 15.85 -4.73 -1.43
CA PHE A 15 15.16 -5.77 -2.21
C PHE A 15 15.92 -6.07 -3.52
N PRO A 16 15.78 -7.28 -4.09
CA PRO A 16 16.45 -7.62 -5.35
C PRO A 16 16.01 -6.69 -6.49
N GLY A 17 16.96 -6.03 -7.16
CA GLY A 17 16.67 -5.16 -8.32
C GLY A 17 16.06 -5.90 -9.52
N GLY A 18 16.22 -7.23 -9.58
CA GLY A 18 15.58 -8.13 -10.54
C GLY A 18 14.15 -8.56 -10.18
N ALA A 19 13.54 -7.96 -9.15
CA ALA A 19 12.14 -8.20 -8.81
C ALA A 19 11.20 -7.92 -10.01
N GLU A 20 10.17 -8.74 -10.15
CA GLU A 20 9.16 -8.57 -11.19
C GLU A 20 8.32 -7.32 -10.91
N LEU A 21 8.16 -6.47 -11.92
CA LEU A 21 7.27 -5.30 -11.87
C LEU A 21 5.85 -5.74 -12.23
N ILE A 22 4.91 -5.57 -11.32
CA ILE A 22 3.48 -5.92 -11.48
C ILE A 22 2.71 -4.77 -12.10
N ALA A 23 2.99 -3.54 -11.66
CA ALA A 23 2.28 -2.34 -12.07
C ALA A 23 3.16 -1.10 -11.97
N LEU A 24 3.00 -0.19 -12.92
CA LEU A 24 3.63 1.12 -12.94
C LEU A 24 2.59 2.18 -13.25
N GLY A 25 2.26 3.00 -12.25
CA GLY A 25 1.29 4.09 -12.35
C GLY A 25 1.64 5.21 -11.36
N GLU A 26 0.74 5.50 -10.42
CA GLU A 26 1.06 6.42 -9.31
C GLU A 26 2.16 5.89 -8.40
N ASN A 27 2.33 4.57 -8.36
CA ASN A 27 3.42 3.87 -7.67
C ASN A 27 3.98 2.79 -8.62
N ALA A 28 5.22 2.38 -8.40
CA ALA A 28 5.75 1.14 -8.94
C ALA A 28 5.55 0.01 -7.92
N VAL A 29 5.03 -1.14 -8.36
CA VAL A 29 4.71 -2.28 -7.48
C VAL A 29 5.48 -3.51 -7.96
N PHE A 30 6.30 -4.08 -7.08
CA PHE A 30 7.18 -5.21 -7.38
C PHE A 30 6.85 -6.43 -6.53
N THR A 31 6.97 -7.65 -7.06
CA THR A 31 7.01 -8.86 -6.23
C THR A 31 8.42 -9.20 -5.82
N SER A 32 8.62 -9.60 -4.56
CA SER A 32 9.88 -10.13 -4.05
C SER A 32 9.59 -11.34 -3.16
N GLY A 33 9.59 -12.54 -3.76
CA GLY A 33 9.17 -13.77 -3.08
C GLY A 33 7.72 -13.67 -2.60
N ASP A 34 7.52 -13.87 -1.29
CA ASP A 34 6.23 -13.77 -0.60
C ASP A 34 5.84 -12.33 -0.21
N LEU A 35 6.61 -11.34 -0.67
CA LEU A 35 6.37 -9.93 -0.42
C LEU A 35 6.02 -9.17 -1.71
N VAL A 36 5.35 -8.04 -1.51
CA VAL A 36 5.12 -7.01 -2.52
C VAL A 36 5.68 -5.70 -2.00
N VAL A 37 6.50 -5.04 -2.80
CA VAL A 37 7.11 -3.76 -2.47
C VAL A 37 6.49 -2.68 -3.35
N LYS A 38 5.91 -1.67 -2.72
CA LYS A 38 5.35 -0.50 -3.42
C LYS A 38 6.27 0.70 -3.21
N VAL A 39 6.79 1.23 -4.30
CA VAL A 39 7.64 2.42 -4.38
C VAL A 39 6.79 3.58 -4.89
N GLY A 40 6.59 4.60 -4.07
CA GLY A 40 5.88 5.81 -4.46
C GLY A 40 6.77 6.82 -5.16
N ARG A 41 6.15 7.89 -5.68
CA ARG A 41 6.85 8.99 -6.36
C ARG A 41 7.68 9.84 -5.40
N ASP A 42 8.55 10.67 -5.98
CA ASP A 42 9.45 11.59 -5.28
C ASP A 42 8.69 12.43 -4.22
N ALA A 43 8.95 12.12 -2.95
CA ALA A 43 8.40 12.81 -1.80
C ALA A 43 9.24 14.01 -1.36
N VAL A 44 10.40 14.28 -1.98
CA VAL A 44 11.11 15.57 -1.81
C VAL A 44 10.27 16.68 -2.44
N ARG A 45 9.66 16.42 -3.59
CA ARG A 45 8.73 17.36 -4.26
C ARG A 45 7.32 17.32 -3.69
N HIS A 46 6.95 16.18 -3.09
CA HIS A 46 5.61 15.91 -2.57
C HIS A 46 5.68 15.27 -1.17
N PRO A 47 6.06 16.01 -0.12
CA PRO A 47 6.24 15.46 1.22
C PRO A 47 5.01 14.73 1.77
N GLU A 48 3.82 15.10 1.32
CA GLU A 48 2.54 14.46 1.65
C GLU A 48 2.47 12.98 1.26
N LEU A 49 3.30 12.52 0.31
CA LEU A 49 3.31 11.13 -0.14
C LEU A 49 3.85 10.18 0.92
N LEU A 50 4.80 10.62 1.75
CA LEU A 50 5.30 9.81 2.86
C LEU A 50 4.23 9.65 3.94
N GLU A 51 3.59 10.75 4.35
CA GLU A 51 2.49 10.71 5.33
C GLU A 51 1.33 9.83 4.82
N ARG A 52 1.02 9.91 3.52
CA ARG A 52 0.04 9.03 2.90
C ARG A 52 0.46 7.57 2.99
N ALA A 53 1.71 7.23 2.69
CA ALA A 53 2.21 5.87 2.77
C ALA A 53 2.20 5.32 4.20
N GLU A 54 2.56 6.13 5.20
CA GLU A 54 2.47 5.78 6.62
C GLU A 54 1.02 5.51 7.02
N ARG A 55 0.08 6.38 6.60
CA ARG A 55 -1.35 6.19 6.85
C ARG A 55 -1.89 4.92 6.19
N GLU A 56 -1.45 4.59 4.99
CA GLU A 56 -1.84 3.33 4.32
C GLU A 56 -1.41 2.10 5.12
N VAL A 57 -0.18 2.10 5.66
CA VAL A 57 0.30 1.03 6.56
C VAL A 57 -0.52 0.99 7.86
N ALA A 58 -0.79 2.15 8.47
CA ALA A 58 -1.60 2.25 9.68
C ALA A 58 -3.03 1.71 9.49
N VAL A 59 -3.68 2.08 8.38
CA VAL A 59 -5.01 1.57 8.00
C VAL A 59 -4.98 0.06 7.83
N ALA A 60 -3.99 -0.50 7.14
CA ALA A 60 -3.90 -1.94 6.94
C ALA A 60 -3.71 -2.71 8.24
N ARG A 61 -2.91 -2.17 9.17
CA ARG A 61 -2.72 -2.74 10.51
C ARG A 61 -4.01 -2.67 11.33
N TRP A 62 -4.72 -1.55 11.29
CA TRP A 62 -6.02 -1.41 11.95
C TRP A 62 -7.05 -2.41 11.41
N LEU A 63 -7.19 -2.51 10.07
CA LEU A 63 -8.06 -3.51 9.43
C LEU A 63 -7.68 -4.94 9.84
N ALA A 64 -6.39 -5.24 9.99
CA ALA A 64 -5.92 -6.53 10.47
C ALA A 64 -6.30 -6.80 11.93
N ALA A 65 -6.08 -5.84 12.82
CA ALA A 65 -6.47 -5.93 14.22
C ALA A 65 -7.99 -6.08 14.38
N SER A 66 -8.79 -5.50 13.49
CA SER A 66 -10.24 -5.64 13.45
C SER A 66 -10.75 -6.92 12.76
N GLY A 67 -9.85 -7.81 12.32
CA GLY A 67 -10.24 -9.08 11.69
C GLY A 67 -10.76 -8.97 10.25
N VAL A 68 -10.67 -7.79 9.61
CA VAL A 68 -11.05 -7.61 8.21
C VAL A 68 -9.99 -8.28 7.32
N PRO A 69 -10.36 -9.12 6.33
CA PRO A 69 -9.42 -9.81 5.45
C PRO A 69 -8.92 -8.87 4.33
N ALA A 70 -8.10 -7.90 4.71
CA ALA A 70 -7.37 -7.01 3.80
C ALA A 70 -5.91 -7.42 3.66
N VAL A 71 -5.22 -6.90 2.65
CA VAL A 71 -3.77 -7.08 2.48
C VAL A 71 -3.04 -6.66 3.76
N ARG A 72 -2.06 -7.46 4.18
CA ARG A 72 -1.30 -7.25 5.41
C ARG A 72 -0.01 -6.52 5.11
N ALA A 73 0.26 -5.44 5.84
CA ALA A 73 1.58 -4.82 5.83
C ALA A 73 2.59 -5.80 6.46
N ALA A 74 3.73 -5.98 5.80
CA ALA A 74 4.82 -6.80 6.33
C ALA A 74 5.71 -6.01 7.31
N GLU A 75 5.57 -4.69 7.32
CA GLU A 75 6.31 -3.78 8.18
C GLU A 75 5.37 -2.83 8.91
N GLU A 76 5.85 -2.26 10.01
CA GLU A 76 5.02 -1.41 10.87
C GLU A 76 4.85 0.02 10.34
N THR A 77 5.80 0.50 9.53
CA THR A 77 5.85 1.87 9.00
C THR A 77 6.28 1.87 7.53
N ALA A 78 6.02 2.97 6.83
CA ALA A 78 6.65 3.23 5.55
C ALA A 78 8.14 3.56 5.75
N ARG A 79 8.95 3.35 4.72
CA ARG A 79 10.35 3.76 4.66
C ARG A 79 10.49 4.96 3.74
N ALA A 80 11.37 5.90 4.06
CA ALA A 80 11.84 6.89 3.12
C ALA A 80 13.19 6.42 2.54
N VAL A 81 13.24 6.10 1.25
CA VAL A 81 14.44 5.58 0.57
C VAL A 81 14.71 6.45 -0.64
N GLU A 82 15.89 7.09 -0.69
CA GLU A 82 16.26 7.99 -1.80
C GLU A 82 15.17 9.05 -2.11
N GLY A 83 14.51 9.59 -1.08
CA GLY A 83 13.43 10.56 -1.24
C GLY A 83 12.08 9.98 -1.65
N HIS A 84 11.93 8.65 -1.68
CA HIS A 84 10.71 7.97 -2.10
C HIS A 84 10.08 7.16 -0.95
N PRO A 85 8.74 7.18 -0.79
CA PRO A 85 8.09 6.32 0.17
C PRO A 85 8.05 4.88 -0.34
N VAL A 86 8.48 3.94 0.50
CA VAL A 86 8.48 2.51 0.22
C VAL A 86 7.65 1.80 1.28
N THR A 87 6.69 0.97 0.85
CA THR A 87 5.87 0.14 1.75
C THR A 87 5.94 -1.31 1.33
N VAL A 88 5.94 -2.21 2.32
CA VAL A 88 6.16 -3.64 2.12
C VAL A 88 4.94 -4.41 2.63
N TRP A 89 4.46 -5.33 1.81
CA TRP A 89 3.19 -6.01 1.98
C TRP A 89 3.37 -7.51 1.81
N HIS A 90 2.58 -8.30 2.52
CA HIS A 90 2.50 -9.73 2.22
C HIS A 90 1.79 -9.95 0.88
N ARG A 91 2.39 -10.78 0.03
CA ARG A 91 1.81 -11.15 -1.26
C ARG A 91 0.56 -11.99 -1.04
N LEU A 92 -0.52 -11.66 -1.75
CA LEU A 92 -1.71 -12.51 -1.80
C LEU A 92 -1.48 -13.67 -2.78
N PRO A 93 -2.07 -14.85 -2.52
CA PRO A 93 -2.09 -15.93 -3.50
C PRO A 93 -2.83 -15.50 -4.78
N GLU A 94 -2.63 -16.25 -5.85
CA GLU A 94 -3.38 -16.04 -7.09
C GLU A 94 -4.89 -16.12 -6.84
N ALA A 95 -5.64 -15.29 -7.57
CA ALA A 95 -7.09 -15.30 -7.49
C ALA A 95 -7.63 -16.62 -8.02
N VAL A 96 -8.38 -17.34 -7.19
CA VAL A 96 -8.99 -18.63 -7.56
C VAL A 96 -10.13 -18.49 -8.57
N ARG A 97 -10.78 -17.32 -8.62
CA ARG A 97 -11.78 -16.91 -9.61
C ARG A 97 -11.93 -15.39 -9.61
N PRO A 98 -12.56 -14.79 -10.64
CA PRO A 98 -12.95 -13.39 -10.61
C PRO A 98 -13.82 -13.08 -9.39
N ALA A 99 -13.58 -11.92 -8.77
CA ALA A 99 -14.40 -11.42 -7.67
C ALA A 99 -15.78 -11.01 -8.17
N GLU A 100 -16.80 -11.32 -7.37
CA GLU A 100 -18.19 -10.98 -7.63
C GLU A 100 -18.74 -10.02 -6.57
N PRO A 101 -19.84 -9.29 -6.84
CA PRO A 101 -20.43 -8.39 -5.85
C PRO A 101 -20.76 -9.06 -4.51
N ARG A 102 -21.14 -10.35 -4.53
CA ARG A 102 -21.40 -11.15 -3.33
C ARG A 102 -20.16 -11.38 -2.45
N ASP A 103 -18.97 -11.31 -3.02
CA ASP A 103 -17.71 -11.43 -2.27
C ASP A 103 -17.32 -10.09 -1.64
N LEU A 104 -17.59 -8.99 -2.35
CA LEU A 104 -17.27 -7.65 -1.89
C LEU A 104 -18.22 -7.13 -0.82
N ALA A 105 -19.53 -7.41 -0.95
CA ALA A 105 -20.54 -6.84 -0.06
C ALA A 105 -20.27 -7.13 1.44
N PRO A 106 -19.95 -8.37 1.87
CA PRO A 106 -19.62 -8.66 3.26
C PRO A 106 -18.37 -7.91 3.75
N LEU A 107 -17.36 -7.71 2.89
CA LEU A 107 -16.14 -6.98 3.24
C LEU A 107 -16.42 -5.50 3.50
N LEU A 108 -17.24 -4.87 2.65
CA LEU A 108 -17.66 -3.49 2.84
C LEU A 108 -18.52 -3.32 4.09
N THR A 109 -19.45 -4.25 4.35
CA THR A 109 -20.24 -4.24 5.59
C THR A 109 -19.34 -4.35 6.81
N ALA A 110 -18.35 -5.25 6.80
CA ALA A 110 -17.40 -5.39 7.89
C ALA A 110 -16.60 -4.11 8.15
N VAL A 111 -16.06 -3.48 7.09
CA VAL A 111 -15.31 -2.22 7.21
C VAL A 111 -16.20 -1.08 7.75
N HIS A 112 -17.43 -0.95 7.27
CA HIS A 112 -18.34 0.11 7.72
C HIS A 112 -18.89 -0.08 9.14
N ALA A 113 -18.81 -1.30 9.68
CA ALA A 113 -19.22 -1.58 11.06
C ALA A 113 -18.11 -1.30 12.08
N LEU A 114 -16.87 -1.03 11.63
CA LEU A 114 -15.75 -0.78 12.54
C LEU A 114 -15.89 0.57 13.25
N PRO A 115 -15.49 0.65 14.54
CA PRO A 115 -15.27 1.94 15.17
C PRO A 115 -14.12 2.67 14.47
N ALA A 116 -14.08 4.00 14.55
CA ALA A 116 -12.93 4.75 14.05
C ALA A 116 -11.62 4.26 14.69
N PRO A 117 -10.50 4.24 13.95
CA PRO A 117 -9.24 3.78 14.49
C PRO A 117 -8.78 4.63 15.67
N GLU A 118 -8.26 3.98 16.70
CA GLU A 118 -7.55 4.64 17.78
C GLU A 118 -6.13 4.99 17.30
N GLY A 119 -5.68 6.23 17.49
CA GLY A 119 -4.31 6.66 17.22
C GLY A 119 -4.06 7.35 15.87
N PHE A 120 -5.01 7.37 14.94
CA PHE A 120 -4.93 8.21 13.75
C PHE A 120 -6.31 8.63 13.23
N ALA A 121 -6.37 9.72 12.47
CA ALA A 121 -7.60 10.19 11.86
C ALA A 121 -7.73 9.66 10.43
N LEU A 122 -8.92 9.14 10.09
CA LEU A 122 -9.29 8.92 8.69
C LEU A 122 -9.63 10.28 8.06
N PRO A 123 -9.10 10.59 6.86
CA PRO A 123 -9.40 11.84 6.19
C PRO A 123 -10.88 11.94 5.85
N ARG A 124 -11.41 13.15 5.78
CA ARG A 124 -12.78 13.36 5.29
C ARG A 124 -12.88 12.94 3.84
N ARG A 125 -14.06 12.44 3.46
CA ARG A 125 -14.39 12.15 2.07
C ARG A 125 -14.60 13.47 1.31
N GLU A 126 -13.60 13.90 0.57
CA GLU A 126 -13.70 15.04 -0.35
C GLU A 126 -13.95 14.53 -1.76
N LEU A 127 -15.21 14.58 -2.20
CA LEU A 127 -15.64 13.99 -3.49
C LEU A 127 -14.93 14.59 -4.72
N LEU A 128 -14.36 15.79 -4.59
CA LEU A 128 -13.72 16.55 -5.67
C LEU A 128 -12.27 16.96 -5.36
N GLY A 129 -11.66 16.42 -4.30
CA GLY A 129 -10.35 16.91 -3.81
C GLY A 129 -9.13 16.61 -4.70
N GLY A 130 -9.33 16.03 -5.88
CA GLY A 130 -8.26 15.65 -6.82
C GLY A 130 -8.70 15.67 -8.28
N VAL A 131 -9.73 16.45 -8.60
CA VAL A 131 -10.21 16.72 -9.96
C VAL A 131 -9.82 18.14 -10.36
#